data_AF-A0A2S8Z0V7-F1
#
_entry.id   AF-A0A2S8Z0V7-F1
#
_cell.length_a   1.000
_cell.length_b   1.000
_cell.length_c   1.000
_cell.angle_alpha   90.00
_cell.angle_beta   90.00
_cell.angle_gamma   90.00
#
_symmetry.space_group_name_H-M   'P 1'
#
loop_
_entity.id
_entity.type
_entity.pdbx_description
1 polymer ?
#
loop_
_entity_poly.entity_id
_entity_poly.type
_entity_poly.pdbx_seq_one_letter_code
_entity_poly.pdbx_strand_id
1 'polypeptide(L)'
;MAVSNIPAPATKTKTGTKAWFSRSRLSPAHKRLVSLSQFQAIGWFFTAVDSMAEGSYLDQLNAMYAFDREVDQFCLADFAAVHLLTSATWNDRVVAAWCLVGADQRAIARLFVADDAHNFWPDTQFCNPGWDEYVQARLAAINAGETEHSQFNIVSFVGQPARDRLDFAP
;
A
#
# COMPACT_ATOMS: atom_id res chain seq x y z
N MET A 1 -19.57 47.81 14.48
CA MET A 1 -19.06 46.46 14.82
C MET A 1 -19.88 45.46 14.01
N ALA A 2 -19.29 44.86 12.98
CA ALA A 2 -19.99 43.89 12.13
C ALA A 2 -19.45 42.49 12.44
N VAL A 3 -20.35 41.59 12.81
CA VAL A 3 -20.07 40.18 13.08
C VAL A 3 -19.95 39.47 11.73
N SER A 4 -18.73 39.06 11.36
CA SER A 4 -18.50 38.24 10.18
C SER A 4 -18.96 36.80 10.45
N ASN A 5 -20.06 36.42 9.81
CA ASN A 5 -20.48 35.02 9.69
C ASN A 5 -19.46 34.28 8.81
N ILE A 6 -18.64 33.44 9.42
CA ILE A 6 -17.77 32.48 8.72
C ILE A 6 -18.64 31.29 8.31
N PRO A 7 -18.80 30.97 7.02
CA PRO A 7 -19.47 29.75 6.63
C PRO A 7 -18.58 28.55 6.97
N ALA A 8 -19.17 27.54 7.60
CA ALA A 8 -18.52 26.27 7.88
C ALA A 8 -17.96 25.66 6.59
N PRO A 9 -16.76 25.05 6.60
CA PRO A 9 -16.20 24.44 5.41
C PRO A 9 -17.08 23.27 4.99
N ALA A 10 -17.59 23.37 3.76
CA ALA A 10 -18.37 22.33 3.11
C ALA A 10 -17.61 21.00 3.16
N THR A 11 -18.30 19.96 3.64
CA THR A 11 -17.88 18.57 3.57
C THR A 11 -17.68 18.18 2.11
N LYS A 12 -16.44 18.22 1.64
CA LYS A 12 -16.06 17.67 0.34
C LYS A 12 -16.29 16.16 0.39
N THR A 13 -17.33 15.72 -0.29
CA THR A 13 -17.58 14.31 -0.62
C THR A 13 -16.33 13.80 -1.36
N LYS A 14 -15.58 12.89 -0.71
CA LYS A 14 -14.34 12.31 -1.22
C LYS A 14 -14.64 11.35 -2.38
N THR A 15 -14.70 11.88 -3.60
CA THR A 15 -14.74 11.11 -4.87
C THR A 15 -13.32 10.79 -5.39
N GLY A 16 -12.40 10.39 -4.52
CA GLY A 16 -10.98 10.18 -4.86
C GLY A 16 -10.65 8.79 -5.44
N THR A 17 -11.25 7.74 -4.87
CA THR A 17 -10.96 6.31 -5.16
C THR A 17 -11.19 5.88 -6.59
N LYS A 18 -11.88 6.68 -7.39
CA LYS A 18 -12.18 6.32 -8.77
C LYS A 18 -11.07 6.70 -9.74
N ALA A 19 -10.27 7.74 -9.52
CA ALA A 19 -9.57 8.40 -10.63
C ALA A 19 -8.52 7.52 -11.33
N TRP A 20 -7.66 6.81 -10.59
CA TRP A 20 -6.61 6.00 -11.20
C TRP A 20 -7.09 4.58 -11.53
N PHE A 21 -7.87 3.95 -10.64
CA PHE A 21 -8.51 2.67 -10.91
C PHE A 21 -9.45 2.67 -12.12
N SER A 22 -10.23 3.74 -12.28
CA SER A 22 -11.13 3.83 -13.45
C SER A 22 -10.36 3.98 -14.76
N ARG A 23 -9.22 4.69 -14.73
CA ARG A 23 -8.35 4.92 -15.89
C ARG A 23 -7.41 3.76 -16.21
N SER A 24 -7.24 2.79 -15.30
CA SER A 24 -6.35 1.65 -15.51
C SER A 24 -6.86 0.70 -16.60
N ARG A 25 -5.94 0.04 -17.32
CA ARG A 25 -6.24 -1.00 -18.33
C ARG A 25 -6.59 -2.36 -17.72
N LEU A 26 -6.84 -2.43 -16.40
CA LEU A 26 -7.22 -3.65 -15.72
C LEU A 26 -8.52 -4.23 -16.31
N SER A 27 -8.61 -5.55 -16.35
CA SER A 27 -9.86 -6.24 -16.68
C SER A 27 -10.96 -5.87 -15.67
N PRO A 28 -12.25 -6.00 -16.03
CA PRO A 28 -13.35 -5.74 -15.10
C PRO A 28 -13.24 -6.54 -13.79
N ALA A 29 -12.79 -7.81 -13.88
CA ALA A 29 -12.56 -8.66 -12.72
C ALA A 29 -11.46 -8.10 -11.80
N HIS A 30 -10.34 -7.63 -12.36
CA HIS A 30 -9.26 -7.03 -11.59
C HIS A 30 -9.67 -5.69 -10.95
N LYS A 31 -10.43 -4.85 -11.68
CA LYS A 31 -10.98 -3.62 -11.11
C LYS A 31 -11.87 -3.89 -9.90
N ARG A 32 -12.71 -4.95 -9.99
CA ARG A 32 -13.55 -5.39 -8.88
C ARG A 32 -12.71 -5.89 -7.71
N LEU A 33 -11.74 -6.76 -7.96
CA LEU A 33 -10.86 -7.30 -6.92
C LEU A 33 -10.18 -6.19 -6.13
N VAL A 34 -9.55 -5.27 -6.84
CA VAL A 34 -8.82 -4.17 -6.23
C VAL A 34 -9.75 -3.20 -5.49
N SER A 35 -10.97 -2.99 -6.00
CA SER A 35 -11.96 -2.17 -5.28
C SER A 35 -12.45 -2.81 -3.97
N LEU A 36 -12.30 -4.13 -3.82
CA LEU A 36 -12.81 -4.89 -2.67
C LEU A 36 -11.73 -5.21 -1.62
N SER A 37 -10.45 -5.30 -2.01
CA SER A 37 -9.33 -5.58 -1.11
C SER A 37 -8.27 -4.49 -1.19
N GLN A 38 -8.11 -3.73 -0.10
CA GLN A 38 -7.02 -2.76 0.07
C GLN A 38 -5.65 -3.42 -0.08
N PHE A 39 -5.51 -4.67 0.39
CA PHE A 39 -4.27 -5.41 0.28
C PHE A 39 -3.91 -5.72 -1.18
N GLN A 40 -4.87 -6.20 -1.99
CA GLN A 40 -4.64 -6.41 -3.43
C GLN A 40 -4.44 -5.07 -4.17
N ALA A 41 -5.08 -4.00 -3.70
CA ALA A 41 -4.88 -2.66 -4.23
C ALA A 41 -3.44 -2.18 -4.05
N ILE A 42 -2.89 -2.32 -2.86
CA ILE A 42 -1.49 -1.96 -2.55
C ILE A 42 -0.53 -2.82 -3.40
N GLY A 43 -0.77 -4.12 -3.51
CA GLY A 43 0.05 -5.01 -4.37
C GLY A 43 0.08 -4.50 -5.81
N TRP A 44 -1.10 -4.15 -6.36
CA TRP A 44 -1.18 -3.58 -7.71
C TRP A 44 -0.45 -2.23 -7.82
N PHE A 45 -0.54 -1.36 -6.80
CA PHE A 45 0.18 -0.08 -6.79
C PHE A 45 1.69 -0.27 -6.89
N PHE A 46 2.24 -1.27 -6.19
CA PHE A 46 3.66 -1.60 -6.32
C PHE A 46 4.02 -2.02 -7.75
N THR A 47 3.21 -2.85 -8.42
CA THR A 47 3.51 -3.25 -9.81
C THR A 47 3.64 -2.05 -10.76
N ALA A 48 2.82 -1.01 -10.55
CA ALA A 48 2.87 0.19 -11.35
C ALA A 48 4.03 1.12 -10.97
N VAL A 49 4.29 1.30 -9.67
CA VAL A 49 5.41 2.11 -9.19
C VAL A 49 6.74 1.54 -9.66
N ASP A 50 6.93 0.22 -9.53
CA ASP A 50 8.17 -0.42 -9.94
C ASP A 50 8.36 -0.30 -11.45
N SER A 51 7.29 -0.46 -12.24
CA SER A 51 7.33 -0.23 -13.70
C SER A 51 7.71 1.22 -14.05
N MET A 52 7.20 2.20 -13.32
CA MET A 52 7.55 3.61 -13.53
C MET A 52 8.97 3.93 -13.06
N ALA A 53 9.48 3.19 -12.07
CA ALA A 53 10.81 3.42 -11.52
C ALA A 53 11.94 2.99 -12.48
N GLU A 54 11.65 2.11 -13.44
CA GLU A 54 12.53 1.78 -14.56
C GLU A 54 12.63 2.90 -15.62
N GLY A 55 11.74 3.89 -15.54
CA GLY A 55 11.69 5.03 -16.45
C GLY A 55 12.65 6.17 -16.10
N SER A 56 12.28 7.38 -16.49
CA SER A 56 13.04 8.60 -16.21
C SER A 56 12.95 9.01 -14.74
N TYR A 57 13.82 9.94 -14.32
CA TYR A 57 13.71 10.58 -13.01
C TYR A 57 12.33 11.23 -12.76
N LEU A 58 11.72 11.80 -13.81
CA LEU A 58 10.38 12.38 -13.72
C LEU A 58 9.32 11.29 -13.48
N ASP A 59 9.49 10.11 -14.07
CA ASP A 59 8.60 8.97 -13.84
C ASP A 59 8.72 8.46 -12.40
N GLN A 60 9.93 8.39 -11.86
CA GLN A 60 10.17 8.02 -10.46
C GLN A 60 9.49 9.00 -9.47
N LEU A 61 9.63 10.31 -9.70
CA LEU A 61 8.93 11.32 -8.91
C LEU A 61 7.40 11.18 -9.01
N ASN A 62 6.88 11.02 -10.23
CA ASN A 62 5.44 10.83 -10.45
C ASN A 62 4.92 9.56 -9.78
N ALA A 63 5.71 8.48 -9.80
CA ALA A 63 5.37 7.22 -9.14
C ALA A 63 5.20 7.41 -7.63
N MET A 64 6.14 8.10 -6.99
CA MET A 64 6.08 8.39 -5.55
C MET A 64 4.83 9.21 -5.19
N TYR A 65 4.58 10.33 -5.88
CA TYR A 65 3.40 11.17 -5.61
C TYR A 65 2.08 10.47 -5.92
N ALA A 66 2.03 9.68 -7.00
CA ALA A 66 0.86 8.89 -7.31
C ALA A 66 0.62 7.87 -6.20
N PHE A 67 1.63 7.10 -5.81
CA PHE A 67 1.50 6.07 -4.78
C PHE A 67 1.05 6.64 -3.44
N ASP A 68 1.68 7.71 -2.97
CA ASP A 68 1.29 8.39 -1.73
C ASP A 68 -0.18 8.79 -1.73
N ARG A 69 -0.62 9.48 -2.81
CA ARG A 69 -2.02 9.86 -2.99
C ARG A 69 -2.96 8.66 -3.04
N GLU A 70 -2.56 7.55 -3.65
CA GLU A 70 -3.42 6.37 -3.73
C GLU A 70 -3.50 5.60 -2.40
N VAL A 71 -2.42 5.55 -1.63
CA VAL A 71 -2.41 4.93 -0.29
C VAL A 71 -3.19 5.75 0.73
N ASP A 72 -3.10 7.09 0.71
CA ASP A 72 -3.81 7.99 1.62
C ASP A 72 -5.35 7.78 1.58
N GLN A 73 -5.87 7.33 0.43
CA GLN A 73 -7.30 7.08 0.26
C GLN A 73 -7.83 5.88 1.05
N PHE A 74 -6.95 4.98 1.47
CA PHE A 74 -7.33 3.84 2.31
C PHE A 74 -7.45 4.21 3.79
N CYS A 75 -7.11 5.45 4.17
CA CYS A 75 -7.12 5.91 5.56
C CYS A 75 -6.36 4.93 6.48
N LEU A 76 -5.20 4.47 6.03
CA LEU A 76 -4.30 3.63 6.82
C LEU A 76 -3.63 4.47 7.91
N ALA A 77 -2.74 3.86 8.68
CA ALA A 77 -1.94 4.56 9.68
C ALA A 77 -1.14 5.73 9.07
N ASP A 78 -0.82 6.71 9.90
CA ASP A 78 0.09 7.79 9.54
C ASP A 78 1.40 7.20 8.98
N PHE A 79 1.96 7.82 7.94
CA PHE A 79 3.17 7.37 7.25
C PHE A 79 3.09 6.00 6.54
N ALA A 80 1.89 5.45 6.31
CA ALA A 80 1.71 4.20 5.56
C ALA A 80 2.46 4.18 4.22
N ALA A 81 2.38 5.26 3.43
CA ALA A 81 3.07 5.35 2.14
C ALA A 81 4.60 5.30 2.30
N VAL A 82 5.15 5.90 3.35
CA VAL A 82 6.58 5.85 3.67
C VAL A 82 6.99 4.42 3.98
N HIS A 83 6.27 3.75 4.88
CA HIS A 83 6.53 2.35 5.21
C HIS A 83 6.55 1.46 3.98
N LEU A 84 5.55 1.62 3.11
CA LEU A 84 5.39 0.83 1.90
C LEU A 84 6.49 1.11 0.85
N LEU A 85 6.72 2.37 0.50
CA LEU A 85 7.66 2.73 -0.58
C LEU A 85 9.12 2.48 -0.22
N THR A 86 9.46 2.58 1.07
CA THR A 86 10.84 2.40 1.54
C THR A 86 11.16 0.94 1.87
N SER A 87 10.18 0.02 1.84
CA SER A 87 10.44 -1.41 1.99
C SER A 87 11.31 -1.95 0.87
N ALA A 88 12.43 -2.55 1.27
CA ALA A 88 13.53 -2.90 0.39
C ALA A 88 13.24 -4.11 -0.49
N THR A 89 12.46 -5.07 0.02
CA THR A 89 12.17 -6.34 -0.64
C THR A 89 10.67 -6.56 -0.77
N TRP A 90 10.29 -7.45 -1.71
CA TRP A 90 8.89 -7.85 -1.85
C TRP A 90 8.32 -8.39 -0.54
N ASN A 91 9.10 -9.16 0.21
CA ASN A 91 8.67 -9.70 1.49
C ASN A 91 8.34 -8.59 2.49
N ASP A 92 9.23 -7.60 2.64
CA ASP A 92 8.99 -6.47 3.54
C ASP A 92 7.82 -5.58 3.08
N ARG A 93 7.55 -5.50 1.77
CA ARG A 93 6.37 -4.81 1.23
C ARG A 93 5.07 -5.55 1.57
N VAL A 94 5.05 -6.88 1.41
CA VAL A 94 3.91 -7.73 1.79
C VAL A 94 3.66 -7.60 3.29
N VAL A 95 4.69 -7.75 4.12
CA VAL A 95 4.63 -7.60 5.58
C VAL A 95 4.10 -6.22 5.97
N ALA A 96 4.68 -5.16 5.41
CA ALA A 96 4.24 -3.80 5.71
C ALA A 96 2.76 -3.57 5.34
N ALA A 97 2.36 -3.97 4.14
CA ALA A 97 0.96 -3.87 3.71
C ALA A 97 0.03 -4.70 4.61
N TRP A 98 0.44 -5.91 5.01
CA TRP A 98 -0.33 -6.80 5.87
C TRP A 98 -0.52 -6.25 7.29
N CYS A 99 0.50 -5.56 7.82
CA CYS A 99 0.39 -4.83 9.09
C CYS A 99 -0.55 -3.63 8.98
N LEU A 100 -0.54 -2.92 7.85
CA LEU A 100 -1.32 -1.68 7.69
C LEU A 100 -2.81 -1.93 7.45
N VAL A 101 -3.17 -3.05 6.81
CA VAL A 101 -4.58 -3.38 6.56
C VAL A 101 -5.21 -4.09 7.77
N GLY A 102 -6.47 -3.78 8.06
CA GLY A 102 -7.20 -4.40 9.17
C GLY A 102 -7.58 -5.86 8.93
N ALA A 103 -7.98 -6.58 9.98
CA ALA A 103 -8.35 -8.01 9.93
C ALA A 103 -9.36 -8.35 8.82
N ASP A 104 -10.39 -7.52 8.64
CA ASP A 104 -11.40 -7.76 7.60
C ASP A 104 -10.78 -7.76 6.19
N GLN A 105 -9.86 -6.85 5.92
CA GLN A 105 -9.17 -6.75 4.63
C GLN A 105 -8.20 -7.91 4.41
N ARG A 106 -7.54 -8.38 5.48
CA ARG A 106 -6.72 -9.59 5.47
C ARG A 106 -7.55 -10.84 5.18
N ALA A 107 -8.72 -10.96 5.80
CA ALA A 107 -9.65 -12.06 5.55
C ALA A 107 -10.16 -12.06 4.10
N ILE A 108 -10.56 -10.89 3.60
CA ILE A 108 -10.95 -10.71 2.19
C ILE A 108 -9.80 -11.10 1.24
N ALA A 109 -8.56 -10.70 1.53
CA ALA A 109 -7.41 -11.05 0.71
C ALA A 109 -7.17 -12.56 0.61
N ARG A 110 -7.31 -13.30 1.73
CA ARG A 110 -7.21 -14.77 1.74
C ARG A 110 -8.33 -15.43 0.96
N LEU A 111 -9.57 -14.95 1.11
CA LEU A 111 -10.72 -15.46 0.36
C LEU A 111 -10.52 -15.31 -1.15
N PHE A 112 -10.03 -14.17 -1.60
CA PHE A 112 -9.81 -13.95 -3.02
C PHE A 112 -8.77 -14.87 -3.65
N VAL A 113 -7.69 -15.18 -2.95
CA VAL A 113 -6.72 -16.17 -3.45
C VAL A 113 -7.32 -17.58 -3.48
N ALA A 114 -8.12 -17.93 -2.47
CA ALA A 114 -8.81 -19.22 -2.44
C ALA A 114 -9.84 -19.39 -3.58
N ASP A 115 -10.42 -18.29 -4.04
CA ASP A 115 -11.34 -18.24 -5.19
C ASP A 115 -10.61 -18.18 -6.55
N ASP A 116 -9.31 -18.50 -6.60
CA ASP A 116 -8.44 -18.38 -7.78
C ASP A 116 -8.47 -16.97 -8.41
N ALA A 117 -8.78 -15.94 -7.62
CA ALA A 117 -8.71 -14.56 -8.10
C ALA A 117 -7.24 -14.15 -8.29
N HIS A 118 -7.02 -13.25 -9.24
CA HIS A 118 -5.69 -12.77 -9.58
C HIS A 118 -4.96 -12.20 -8.36
N ASN A 119 -3.71 -12.60 -8.14
CA ASN A 119 -2.88 -12.10 -7.04
C ASN A 119 -1.86 -11.10 -7.58
N PHE A 120 -1.82 -9.89 -7.01
CA PHE A 120 -0.83 -8.88 -7.38
C PHE A 120 0.47 -8.95 -6.57
N TRP A 121 0.55 -9.90 -5.64
CA TRP A 121 1.76 -10.19 -4.88
C TRP A 121 2.58 -11.31 -5.53
N PRO A 122 3.90 -11.39 -5.27
CA PRO A 122 4.77 -12.37 -5.93
C PRO A 122 4.41 -13.82 -5.61
N ASP A 123 3.83 -14.08 -4.45
CA ASP A 123 3.37 -15.39 -4.02
C ASP A 123 2.13 -15.26 -3.12
N THR A 124 1.66 -16.41 -2.62
CA THR A 124 0.47 -16.55 -1.79
C THR A 124 0.80 -16.97 -0.35
N GLN A 125 2.02 -16.70 0.14
CA GLN A 125 2.43 -17.13 1.49
C GLN A 125 1.55 -16.53 2.59
N PHE A 126 0.95 -15.36 2.34
CA PHE A 126 -0.02 -14.73 3.24
C PHE A 126 -1.31 -15.53 3.48
N CYS A 127 -1.53 -16.60 2.72
CA CYS A 127 -2.60 -17.56 2.92
C CYS A 127 -2.21 -18.74 3.83
N ASN A 128 -0.92 -18.92 4.13
CA ASN A 128 -0.46 -20.04 4.94
C ASN A 128 -0.88 -19.89 6.41
N PRO A 129 -1.22 -21.00 7.09
CA PRO A 129 -1.28 -21.01 8.56
C PRO A 129 0.07 -20.57 9.14
N GLY A 130 0.07 -19.71 10.16
CA GLY A 130 1.31 -19.19 10.75
C GLY A 130 1.80 -17.86 10.16
N TRP A 131 1.13 -17.33 9.12
CA TRP A 131 1.56 -16.10 8.47
C TRP A 131 1.51 -14.88 9.40
N ASP A 132 0.48 -14.77 10.24
CA ASP A 132 0.34 -13.63 11.14
C ASP A 132 1.44 -13.65 12.21
N GLU A 133 1.82 -14.82 12.71
CA GLU A 133 2.95 -15.02 13.63
C GLU A 133 4.28 -14.67 12.95
N TYR A 134 4.48 -15.08 11.71
CA TYR A 134 5.64 -14.70 10.91
C TYR A 134 5.72 -13.18 10.74
N VAL A 135 4.61 -12.53 10.39
CA VAL A 135 4.54 -11.07 10.23
C VAL A 135 4.90 -10.37 11.54
N GLN A 136 4.39 -10.83 12.68
CA GLN A 136 4.72 -10.25 13.98
C GLN A 136 6.22 -10.37 14.30
N ALA A 137 6.84 -11.52 14.01
CA ALA A 137 8.27 -11.71 14.21
C ALA A 137 9.09 -10.80 13.27
N ARG A 138 8.73 -10.74 11.99
CA ARG A 138 9.41 -9.88 11.01
C ARG A 138 9.22 -8.40 11.29
N LEU A 139 8.04 -8.00 11.76
CA LEU A 139 7.74 -6.63 12.16
C LEU A 139 8.65 -6.16 13.31
N ALA A 140 8.92 -7.02 14.29
CA ALA A 140 9.85 -6.71 15.36
C ALA A 140 11.27 -6.44 14.84
N ALA A 141 11.74 -7.20 13.85
CA ALA A 141 13.03 -6.99 13.20
C ALA A 141 13.09 -5.66 12.40
N ILE A 142 12.05 -5.37 11.62
CA ILE A 142 11.93 -4.10 10.87
C ILE A 142 11.96 -2.91 11.84
N ASN A 143 11.18 -2.96 12.92
CA ASN A 143 11.15 -1.92 13.94
C ASN A 143 12.47 -1.79 14.72
N ALA A 144 13.32 -2.82 14.71
CA ALA A 144 14.67 -2.76 15.27
C ALA A 144 15.70 -2.12 14.32
N GLY A 145 15.28 -1.71 13.11
CA GLY A 145 16.13 -1.06 12.12
C GLY A 145 16.91 -2.03 11.23
N GLU A 146 16.49 -3.29 11.15
CA GLU A 146 17.05 -4.23 10.17
C GLU A 146 16.76 -3.71 8.75
N THR A 147 17.80 -3.62 7.94
CA THR A 147 17.71 -3.16 6.55
C THR A 147 18.22 -4.24 5.62
N GLU A 148 17.49 -4.45 4.53
CA GLU A 148 17.88 -5.39 3.48
C GLU A 148 18.39 -4.66 2.25
N HIS A 149 19.18 -5.37 1.44
CA HIS A 149 19.53 -4.88 0.12
C HIS A 149 18.26 -4.75 -0.72
N SER A 150 18.11 -3.60 -1.39
CA SER A 150 16.88 -3.34 -2.11
C SER A 150 16.80 -4.12 -3.41
N GLN A 151 15.62 -4.66 -3.68
CA GLN A 151 15.21 -5.28 -4.94
C GLN A 151 14.65 -4.27 -5.94
N PHE A 152 14.51 -2.99 -5.58
CA PHE A 152 13.73 -2.02 -6.38
C PHE A 152 14.47 -0.70 -6.61
N ASN A 153 14.40 -0.22 -7.86
CA ASN A 153 14.96 1.06 -8.25
C ASN A 153 14.32 2.24 -7.50
N ILE A 154 13.02 2.18 -7.21
CA ILE A 154 12.34 3.27 -6.48
C ILE A 154 12.92 3.46 -5.08
N VAL A 155 13.36 2.39 -4.42
CA VAL A 155 13.97 2.45 -3.08
C VAL A 155 15.37 3.05 -3.14
N SER A 156 16.11 2.89 -4.25
CA SER A 156 17.37 3.62 -4.44
C SER A 156 17.16 5.14 -4.50
N PHE A 157 15.96 5.58 -4.91
CA PHE A 157 15.58 6.98 -4.99
C PHE A 157 15.00 7.50 -3.66
N VAL A 158 14.04 6.79 -3.05
CA VAL A 158 13.41 7.22 -1.79
C VAL A 158 14.24 6.88 -0.53
N GLY A 159 15.21 5.98 -0.66
CA GLY A 159 16.05 5.49 0.42
C GLY A 159 15.32 4.56 1.40
N GLN A 160 16.00 4.30 2.52
CA GLN A 160 15.46 3.55 3.66
C GLN A 160 15.66 4.38 4.94
N PRO A 161 14.92 5.50 5.09
CA PRO A 161 15.06 6.36 6.27
C PRO A 161 14.65 5.62 7.54
N ALA A 162 15.05 6.15 8.70
CA ALA A 162 14.43 5.75 9.96
C ALA A 162 12.93 6.02 9.88
N ARG A 163 12.12 5.03 10.26
CA ARG A 163 10.66 5.07 10.18
C ARG A 163 10.09 5.09 11.58
N ASP A 164 8.88 5.62 11.70
CA ASP A 164 8.10 5.41 12.91
C ASP A 164 7.84 3.93 13.14
N ARG A 165 7.38 3.59 14.34
CA ARG A 165 7.05 2.21 14.66
C ARG A 165 5.88 1.77 13.80
N LEU A 166 6.07 0.71 13.02
CA LEU A 166 4.98 0.06 12.31
C LEU A 166 4.26 -0.87 13.29
N ASP A 167 2.94 -0.72 13.37
CA ASP A 167 2.08 -1.53 14.22
C ASP A 167 1.18 -2.43 13.38
N PHE A 168 0.81 -3.57 13.96
CA PHE A 168 -0.11 -4.51 13.33
C PHE A 168 -1.54 -4.06 13.58
N ALA A 169 -2.20 -3.55 12.55
CA ALA A 169 -3.58 -3.10 12.61
C ALA A 169 -4.50 -4.23 13.11
N PRO A 170 -5.51 -3.92 13.94
CA PRO A 170 -6.47 -4.89 14.46
C PRO A 170 -7.26 -5.59 13.35
#